data_AF-A0A061EGN5-F1
#
_entry.id   AF-A0A061EGN5-F1
#
_cell.length_a   1.000
_cell.length_b   1.000
_cell.length_c   1.000
_cell.angle_alpha   90.00
_cell.angle_beta   90.00
_cell.angle_gamma   90.00
#
_symmetry.space_group_name_H-M   'P 1'
#
loop_
_entity.id
_entity.type
_entity.pdbx_description
1 polymer ?
#
loop_
_entity_poly.entity_id
_entity_poly.type
_entity_poly.pdbx_seq_one_letter_code
_entity_poly.pdbx_strand_id
1 'polypeptide(L)'
;MASICYSSISVLFPPNSSNPNKPFPFPPKLPYPNPFPSLRTSKIRAANSSSVQEEHYMSIDNLHRFVDLNMGKWTGSFHQFDGNGNLLQKINTRLSASSYGEDELISLIQTLYIQQPQSSTSVSGHDEEPEWAEYKIKETNMFTVDKYQQVQVRILPFLGKWEGHSVTKRSGVYGSTITEADTVALLQMDDKNKLVQDVTSMGGGRDVRTNVHWTGTISDNLVEFEGAYQLTLLPGGMYMGYPSDIAKSVAESKSFHLEFCWLEAPGKRQRLVRTYDAEGLAVSSTYFSEVTI
;
A
#
# COMPACT_ATOMS: atom_id res chain seq x y z
N MET A 1 -20.73 9.83 16.15
CA MET A 1 -20.02 10.25 17.39
C MET A 1 -19.20 9.09 17.90
N ALA A 2 -17.95 8.95 17.43
CA ALA A 2 -16.89 8.08 17.96
C ALA A 2 -15.66 8.30 17.06
N SER A 3 -14.88 9.36 17.34
CA SER A 3 -13.68 9.67 16.56
C SER A 3 -12.48 9.02 17.23
N ILE A 4 -11.89 8.01 16.60
CA ILE A 4 -10.65 7.39 17.10
C ILE A 4 -9.47 8.22 16.59
N CYS A 5 -9.09 9.22 17.39
CA CYS A 5 -7.87 9.98 17.15
C CYS A 5 -6.65 9.08 17.37
N TYR A 6 -5.80 8.94 16.36
CA TYR A 6 -4.42 8.50 16.59
C TYR A 6 -3.66 9.64 17.28
N SER A 7 -3.01 9.31 18.40
CA SER A 7 -2.24 10.24 19.20
C SER A 7 -0.90 10.57 18.52
N SER A 8 -0.90 11.62 17.69
CA SER A 8 0.33 12.23 17.17
C SER A 8 1.15 12.81 18.33
N ILE A 9 2.36 12.28 18.56
CA ILE A 9 3.31 12.87 19.50
C ILE A 9 3.86 14.15 18.86
N SER A 10 3.30 15.29 19.22
CA SER A 10 3.78 16.60 18.83
C SER A 10 5.05 16.96 19.61
N VAL A 11 6.20 16.87 18.94
CA VAL A 11 7.45 17.42 19.48
C VAL A 11 7.35 18.95 19.42
N LEU A 12 7.21 19.57 20.59
CA LEU A 12 7.14 21.02 20.74
C LEU A 12 8.49 21.68 20.37
N PHE A 13 8.56 22.27 19.18
CA PHE A 13 9.59 23.26 18.86
C PHE A 13 9.14 24.65 19.36
N PRO A 14 9.99 25.43 20.05
CA PRO A 14 9.65 26.76 20.50
C PRO A 14 9.53 27.74 19.30
N PRO A 15 8.58 28.70 19.32
CA PRO A 15 8.36 29.59 18.19
C PRO A 15 9.43 30.67 18.08
N ASN A 16 10.12 30.72 16.94
CA ASN A 16 10.91 31.89 16.53
C ASN A 16 9.96 33.01 16.07
N SER A 17 9.65 33.97 16.95
CA SER A 17 8.98 35.21 16.56
C SER A 17 9.99 36.31 16.24
N SER A 18 10.14 36.63 14.95
CA SER A 18 10.94 37.77 14.49
C SER A 18 10.07 39.02 14.31
N ASN A 19 10.25 40.02 15.17
CA ASN A 19 9.87 41.40 14.84
C ASN A 19 10.71 42.41 15.66
N PRO A 20 11.35 43.42 15.05
CA PRO A 20 12.23 44.36 15.75
C PRO A 20 11.48 45.57 16.33
N ASN A 21 12.19 46.35 17.16
CA ASN A 21 11.84 47.67 17.73
C ASN A 21 11.05 47.72 19.06
N LYS A 22 11.77 47.71 20.20
CA LYS A 22 11.88 48.86 21.15
C LYS A 22 12.85 48.53 22.31
N PRO A 23 13.42 49.54 23.03
CA PRO A 23 14.65 49.35 23.82
C PRO A 23 14.53 49.58 25.35
N PHE A 24 15.65 49.31 26.05
CA PHE A 24 16.04 49.69 27.44
C PHE A 24 15.53 48.82 28.61
N PRO A 25 16.22 48.77 29.79
CA PRO A 25 17.60 49.20 30.13
C PRO A 25 18.49 48.14 30.86
N PHE A 26 19.77 48.47 31.07
CA PHE A 26 20.79 47.79 31.92
C PHE A 26 21.01 48.57 33.26
N PRO A 27 21.93 48.19 34.19
CA PRO A 27 22.31 46.89 34.82
C PRO A 27 22.24 47.01 36.39
N PRO A 28 23.02 46.31 37.28
CA PRO A 28 24.50 46.38 37.43
C PRO A 28 25.21 45.03 37.70
N LYS A 29 26.51 45.07 38.08
CA LYS A 29 27.54 44.02 37.90
C LYS A 29 28.07 43.34 39.20
N LEU A 30 28.49 42.06 39.06
CA LEU A 30 29.73 41.41 39.60
C LEU A 30 29.89 41.24 41.15
N PRO A 31 30.76 40.32 41.68
CA PRO A 31 32.06 39.86 41.13
C PRO A 31 32.44 38.35 41.15
N TYR A 32 33.49 38.02 40.38
CA TYR A 32 34.32 36.80 40.40
C TYR A 32 35.58 36.99 41.30
N PRO A 33 36.30 35.93 41.74
CA PRO A 33 37.38 35.35 40.90
C PRO A 33 37.57 33.80 40.94
N ASN A 34 38.01 33.28 39.78
CA ASN A 34 38.85 32.10 39.43
C ASN A 34 39.73 31.41 40.53
N PRO A 35 40.26 30.17 40.32
CA PRO A 35 40.72 29.61 39.03
C PRO A 35 40.54 28.10 38.71
N PHE A 36 40.65 27.75 37.41
CA PHE A 36 40.96 26.40 36.91
C PHE A 36 42.47 26.09 37.03
N PRO A 37 42.89 24.81 37.03
CA PRO A 37 43.47 24.30 35.78
C PRO A 37 43.24 22.81 35.46
N SER A 38 43.21 22.54 34.15
CA SER A 38 43.85 21.42 33.41
C SER A 38 42.92 20.67 32.45
N LEU A 39 43.37 20.54 31.21
CA LEU A 39 42.63 19.88 30.14
C LEU A 39 42.76 18.35 30.25
N ARG A 40 41.63 17.64 30.11
CA ARG A 40 41.64 16.31 29.49
C ARG A 40 40.79 16.34 28.23
N THR A 41 41.43 16.19 27.09
CA THR A 41 40.80 15.99 25.80
C THR A 41 40.18 14.60 25.73
N SER A 42 38.92 14.48 26.15
CA SER A 42 38.09 13.35 25.76
C SER A 42 37.92 13.38 24.24
N LYS A 43 38.56 12.43 23.54
CA LYS A 43 38.34 12.21 22.11
C LYS A 43 36.85 12.01 21.88
N ILE A 44 36.19 12.99 21.25
CA ILE A 44 34.88 12.78 20.65
C ILE A 44 35.10 11.80 19.51
N ARG A 45 34.81 10.52 19.76
CA ARG A 45 34.70 9.51 18.73
C ARG A 45 33.50 9.92 17.88
N ALA A 46 33.74 10.28 16.62
CA ALA A 46 32.65 10.48 15.68
C ALA A 46 31.79 9.21 15.67
N ALA A 47 30.47 9.37 15.82
CA ALA A 47 29.55 8.28 15.56
C ALA A 47 29.72 7.91 14.08
N ASN A 48 29.92 6.62 13.79
CA ASN A 48 30.25 6.15 12.46
C ASN A 48 29.17 6.53 11.45
N SER A 49 29.56 6.73 10.19
CA SER A 49 28.68 6.86 9.02
C SER A 49 27.92 5.57 8.66
N SER A 50 27.92 4.56 9.53
CA SER A 50 27.48 3.20 9.23
C SER A 50 25.98 3.11 8.93
N SER A 51 25.13 3.84 9.66
CA SER A 51 23.68 3.78 9.44
C SER A 51 23.29 4.23 8.04
N VAL A 52 23.88 5.33 7.53
CA VAL A 52 23.56 5.85 6.19
C VAL A 52 24.05 4.90 5.09
N GLN A 53 25.20 4.24 5.31
CA GLN A 53 25.72 3.26 4.36
C GLN A 53 24.87 1.98 4.34
N GLU A 54 24.46 1.47 5.51
CA GLU A 54 23.54 0.34 5.63
C GLU A 54 22.17 0.61 4.98
N GLU A 55 21.61 1.81 5.18
CA GLU A 55 20.35 2.22 4.52
C GLU A 55 20.47 2.27 3.00
N HIS A 56 21.63 2.70 2.48
CA HIS A 56 21.92 2.76 1.04
C HIS A 56 21.96 1.37 0.41
N TYR A 57 22.75 0.45 0.97
CA TYR A 57 22.88 -0.91 0.45
C TYR A 57 21.55 -1.67 0.49
N MET A 58 20.75 -1.54 1.57
CA MET A 58 19.41 -2.16 1.60
C MET A 58 18.44 -1.56 0.57
N SER A 59 18.58 -0.27 0.23
CA SER A 59 17.78 0.35 -0.83
C SER A 59 18.15 -0.20 -2.22
N ILE A 60 19.43 -0.47 -2.47
CA ILE A 60 19.92 -1.10 -3.71
C ILE A 60 19.42 -2.55 -3.79
N ASP A 61 19.60 -3.35 -2.73
CA ASP A 61 19.11 -4.73 -2.66
C ASP A 61 17.60 -4.84 -2.92
N ASN A 62 16.80 -3.92 -2.35
CA ASN A 62 15.36 -3.87 -2.57
C ASN A 62 15.01 -3.49 -4.01
N LEU A 63 15.77 -2.59 -4.64
CA LEU A 63 15.60 -2.20 -6.04
C LEU A 63 15.93 -3.37 -6.98
N HIS A 64 17.04 -4.07 -6.76
CA HIS A 64 17.39 -5.29 -7.50
C HIS A 64 16.29 -6.36 -7.36
N ARG A 65 15.85 -6.69 -6.14
CA ARG A 65 14.76 -7.67 -5.93
C ARG A 65 13.46 -7.26 -6.61
N PHE A 66 13.15 -5.96 -6.66
CA PHE A 66 11.99 -5.46 -7.40
C PHE A 66 12.14 -5.67 -8.90
N VAL A 67 13.32 -5.37 -9.47
CA VAL A 67 13.64 -5.58 -10.89
C VAL A 67 13.57 -7.07 -11.23
N ASP A 68 14.29 -7.92 -10.50
CA ASP A 68 14.36 -9.37 -10.71
C ASP A 68 12.99 -10.04 -10.66
N LEU A 69 12.11 -9.63 -9.73
CA LEU A 69 10.74 -10.15 -9.60
C LEU A 69 9.87 -9.82 -10.83
N ASN A 70 10.14 -8.73 -11.54
CA ASN A 70 9.34 -8.26 -12.67
C ASN A 70 9.93 -8.62 -14.04
N MET A 71 11.21 -8.99 -14.12
CA MET A 71 11.87 -9.35 -15.38
C MET A 71 11.24 -10.59 -16.04
N GLY A 72 11.22 -10.60 -17.38
CA GLY A 72 10.76 -11.73 -18.17
C GLY A 72 9.71 -11.38 -19.23
N LYS A 73 9.07 -12.43 -19.76
CA LYS A 73 7.99 -12.31 -20.75
C LYS A 73 6.70 -12.82 -20.15
N TRP A 74 5.79 -11.91 -19.84
CA TRP A 74 4.49 -12.18 -19.27
C TRP A 74 3.45 -12.24 -20.39
N THR A 75 2.62 -13.28 -20.40
CA THR A 75 1.43 -13.36 -21.27
C THR A 75 0.20 -13.36 -20.37
N GLY A 76 -0.72 -12.44 -20.62
CA GLY A 76 -1.86 -12.21 -19.75
C GLY A 76 -3.02 -11.53 -20.46
N SER A 77 -3.87 -10.87 -19.69
CA SER A 77 -4.97 -10.07 -20.23
C SER A 77 -5.32 -8.94 -19.29
N PHE A 78 -5.58 -7.77 -19.85
CA PHE A 78 -6.16 -6.63 -19.16
C PHE A 78 -7.68 -6.85 -18.99
N HIS A 79 -8.19 -6.62 -17.78
CA HIS A 79 -9.63 -6.61 -17.48
C HIS A 79 -10.03 -5.25 -16.93
N GLN A 80 -10.98 -4.59 -17.59
CA GLN A 80 -11.62 -3.38 -17.09
C GLN A 80 -12.95 -3.73 -16.43
N PHE A 81 -13.17 -3.29 -15.19
CA PHE A 81 -14.42 -3.47 -14.48
C PHE A 81 -15.07 -2.11 -14.17
N ASP A 82 -16.40 -2.09 -14.01
CA ASP A 82 -17.10 -0.99 -13.35
C ASP A 82 -17.03 -1.12 -11.81
N GLY A 83 -17.54 -0.13 -11.07
CA GLY A 83 -17.60 -0.16 -9.60
C GLY A 83 -18.48 -1.29 -9.03
N ASN A 84 -19.33 -1.90 -9.85
CA ASN A 84 -20.17 -3.05 -9.50
C ASN A 84 -19.53 -4.40 -9.91
N GLY A 85 -18.25 -4.40 -10.30
CA GLY A 85 -17.50 -5.60 -10.67
C GLY A 85 -17.98 -6.26 -11.97
N ASN A 86 -18.70 -5.54 -12.83
CA ASN A 86 -19.09 -6.01 -14.16
C ASN A 86 -17.92 -5.84 -15.12
N LEU A 87 -17.64 -6.86 -15.94
CA LEU A 87 -16.56 -6.81 -16.92
C LEU A 87 -16.96 -5.95 -18.11
N LEU A 88 -16.29 -4.80 -18.29
CA LEU A 88 -16.51 -3.88 -19.41
C LEU A 88 -15.69 -4.28 -20.63
N GLN A 89 -14.41 -4.63 -20.41
CA GLN A 89 -13.50 -4.99 -21.50
C GLN A 89 -12.47 -6.03 -21.04
N LYS A 90 -12.14 -6.94 -21.95
CA LYS A 90 -11.02 -7.87 -21.80
C LYS A 90 -10.14 -7.79 -23.06
N ILE A 91 -8.86 -7.48 -22.89
CA ILE A 91 -7.88 -7.42 -23.99
C ILE A 91 -6.73 -8.36 -23.64
N ASN A 92 -6.28 -9.21 -24.58
CA ASN A 92 -5.08 -10.00 -24.34
C ASN A 92 -3.84 -9.11 -24.44
N THR A 93 -2.90 -9.32 -23.54
CA THR A 93 -1.68 -8.52 -23.42
C THR A 93 -0.45 -9.41 -23.31
N ARG A 94 0.68 -8.90 -23.82
CA ARG A 94 2.00 -9.44 -23.51
C ARG A 94 2.83 -8.32 -22.91
N LEU A 95 3.57 -8.57 -21.84
CA LEU A 95 4.48 -7.60 -21.22
C LEU A 95 5.89 -8.18 -21.27
N SER A 96 6.81 -7.47 -21.93
CA SER A 96 8.24 -7.79 -21.91
C SER A 96 8.92 -6.84 -20.94
N ALA A 97 9.61 -7.37 -19.95
CA ALA A 97 10.32 -6.61 -18.93
C ALA A 97 11.79 -7.05 -18.86
N SER A 98 12.71 -6.09 -18.87
CA SER A 98 14.16 -6.31 -18.89
C SER A 98 14.87 -5.24 -18.07
N SER A 99 16.00 -5.56 -17.46
CA SER A 99 16.85 -4.58 -16.78
C SER A 99 17.83 -3.90 -17.73
N TYR A 100 18.29 -2.71 -17.34
CA TYR A 100 19.45 -2.02 -17.92
C TYR A 100 20.19 -1.23 -16.84
N GLY A 101 21.52 -1.19 -16.90
CA GLY A 101 22.36 -0.63 -15.84
C GLY A 101 22.67 -1.63 -14.72
N GLU A 102 23.51 -1.21 -13.78
CA GLU A 102 24.02 -2.00 -12.66
C GLU A 102 23.92 -1.18 -11.36
N ASP A 103 23.87 -1.85 -10.21
CA ASP A 103 23.79 -1.26 -8.87
C ASP A 103 22.71 -0.16 -8.76
N GLU A 104 23.07 1.03 -8.29
CA GLU A 104 22.20 2.22 -8.12
C GLU A 104 21.62 2.75 -9.43
N LEU A 105 22.17 2.33 -10.58
CA LEU A 105 21.75 2.74 -11.92
C LEU A 105 20.89 1.67 -12.61
N ILE A 106 20.49 0.61 -11.90
CA ILE A 106 19.60 -0.41 -12.46
C ILE A 106 18.18 0.17 -12.69
N SER A 107 17.72 0.01 -13.93
CA SER A 107 16.44 0.49 -14.45
C SER A 107 15.61 -0.68 -14.97
N LEU A 108 14.28 -0.59 -14.88
CA LEU A 108 13.36 -1.59 -15.41
C LEU A 108 12.68 -1.07 -16.69
N ILE A 109 13.06 -1.63 -17.83
CA ILE A 109 12.49 -1.31 -19.14
C ILE A 109 11.31 -2.25 -19.40
N GLN A 110 10.15 -1.69 -19.72
CA GLN A 110 8.89 -2.42 -19.88
C GLN A 110 8.16 -2.04 -21.18
N THR A 111 7.85 -3.06 -21.99
CA THR A 111 7.08 -2.92 -23.23
C THR A 111 5.82 -3.77 -23.16
N LEU A 112 4.67 -3.10 -23.22
CA LEU A 112 3.35 -3.73 -23.26
C LEU A 112 2.88 -3.84 -24.71
N TYR A 113 2.53 -5.05 -25.12
CA TYR A 113 1.89 -5.34 -26.39
C TYR A 113 0.39 -5.55 -26.15
N ILE A 114 -0.44 -4.79 -26.85
CA ILE A 114 -1.90 -4.80 -26.72
C ILE A 114 -2.50 -5.38 -28.00
N GLN A 115 -3.23 -6.50 -27.89
CA GLN A 115 -3.86 -7.13 -29.06
C GLN A 115 -4.90 -6.20 -29.68
N GLN A 116 -4.80 -5.96 -30.98
CA GLN A 116 -5.78 -5.16 -31.72
C GLN A 116 -7.04 -5.98 -32.06
N PRO A 117 -8.22 -5.33 -32.15
CA PRO A 117 -9.42 -5.99 -32.65
C PRO A 117 -9.25 -6.35 -34.14
N GLN A 118 -9.58 -7.60 -34.50
CA GLN A 118 -9.49 -8.05 -35.89
C GLN A 118 -10.48 -7.30 -36.79
N SER A 119 -10.01 -6.79 -37.92
CA SER A 119 -10.84 -6.12 -38.91
C SER A 119 -11.72 -7.13 -39.66
N SER A 120 -12.96 -6.75 -39.99
CA SER A 120 -13.96 -7.66 -40.58
C SER A 120 -13.78 -7.98 -42.07
N THR A 121 -12.58 -7.77 -42.63
CA THR A 121 -12.23 -7.94 -44.04
C THR A 121 -11.31 -9.14 -44.25
N SER A 122 -11.79 -10.34 -43.95
CA SER A 122 -11.01 -11.57 -44.19
C SER A 122 -10.88 -11.87 -45.69
N VAL A 123 -9.65 -11.93 -46.19
CA VAL A 123 -9.35 -12.54 -47.49
C VAL A 123 -9.06 -14.01 -47.26
N SER A 124 -9.88 -14.89 -47.85
CA SER A 124 -9.81 -16.33 -47.58
C SER A 124 -8.48 -16.96 -47.98
N GLY A 125 -7.71 -17.50 -47.03
CA GLY A 125 -6.62 -18.44 -47.34
C GLY A 125 -5.43 -18.49 -46.38
N HIS A 126 -5.25 -17.53 -45.48
CA HIS A 126 -4.13 -17.50 -44.55
C HIS A 126 -4.58 -17.30 -43.09
N ASP A 127 -3.90 -17.97 -42.17
CA ASP A 127 -3.97 -17.65 -40.74
C ASP A 127 -3.30 -16.29 -40.52
N GLU A 128 -4.10 -15.23 -40.45
CA GLU A 128 -3.62 -13.88 -40.13
C GLU A 128 -3.12 -13.84 -38.68
N GLU A 129 -1.80 -13.66 -38.49
CA GLU A 129 -1.26 -13.40 -37.15
C GLU A 129 -1.91 -12.13 -36.57
N PRO A 130 -2.39 -12.17 -35.31
CA PRO A 130 -3.09 -11.03 -34.73
C PRO A 130 -2.16 -9.83 -34.59
N GLU A 131 -2.63 -8.66 -35.00
CA GLU A 131 -1.89 -7.40 -34.88
C GLU A 131 -1.74 -6.96 -33.41
N TRP A 132 -0.56 -6.44 -33.05
CA TRP A 132 -0.24 -5.97 -31.70
C TRP A 132 0.27 -4.53 -31.76
N ALA A 133 -0.37 -3.64 -30.99
CA ALA A 133 0.17 -2.30 -30.77
C ALA A 133 1.23 -2.35 -29.66
N GLU A 134 2.39 -1.75 -29.90
CA GLU A 134 3.44 -1.57 -28.90
C GLU A 134 3.19 -0.29 -28.08
N TYR A 135 3.11 -0.44 -26.76
CA TYR A 135 3.09 0.66 -25.80
C TYR A 135 4.28 0.54 -24.86
N LYS A 136 5.22 1.49 -24.96
CA LYS A 136 6.36 1.59 -24.02
C LYS A 136 5.85 2.19 -22.71
N ILE A 137 5.84 1.38 -21.66
CA ILE A 137 5.47 1.85 -20.33
C ILE A 137 6.61 2.76 -19.85
N LYS A 138 6.28 3.92 -19.26
CA LYS A 138 7.27 4.75 -18.57
C LYS A 138 7.82 3.96 -17.38
N GLU A 139 9.14 3.94 -17.23
CA GLU A 139 9.86 3.35 -16.09
C GLU A 139 9.13 3.60 -14.75
N THR A 140 8.50 2.57 -14.17
CA THR A 140 7.55 2.70 -13.04
C THR A 140 7.34 1.37 -12.29
N ASN A 141 6.87 1.48 -11.03
CA ASN A 141 6.77 0.44 -10.01
C ASN A 141 5.33 -0.15 -9.85
N MET A 142 5.27 -1.50 -9.79
CA MET A 142 4.24 -2.45 -9.31
C MET A 142 2.72 -2.16 -9.39
N PHE A 143 2.00 -2.95 -10.23
CA PHE A 143 0.59 -3.45 -10.11
C PHE A 143 0.14 -4.03 -11.49
N THR A 144 -0.66 -5.09 -11.70
CA THR A 144 -1.21 -6.25 -10.92
C THR A 144 -1.57 -7.38 -11.93
N VAL A 145 -1.62 -8.66 -11.55
CA VAL A 145 -2.06 -9.77 -12.46
C VAL A 145 -2.95 -10.83 -11.78
N ASP A 146 -4.14 -11.05 -12.37
CA ASP A 146 -4.91 -12.29 -12.69
C ASP A 146 -4.49 -13.67 -12.08
N LYS A 147 -5.37 -14.68 -11.87
CA LYS A 147 -6.76 -14.94 -12.35
C LYS A 147 -7.45 -16.09 -11.60
N TYR A 148 -8.79 -16.15 -11.62
CA TYR A 148 -9.63 -17.36 -11.86
C TYR A 148 -11.07 -16.91 -12.24
N GLN A 149 -12.00 -17.82 -12.56
CA GLN A 149 -13.42 -17.49 -12.75
C GLN A 149 -14.33 -18.72 -12.58
N GLN A 150 -15.33 -18.63 -11.71
CA GLN A 150 -16.60 -19.39 -11.81
C GLN A 150 -17.76 -18.54 -11.25
N VAL A 151 -18.97 -18.80 -11.75
CA VAL A 151 -20.18 -18.03 -11.41
C VAL A 151 -20.86 -18.64 -10.19
N GLN A 152 -20.51 -18.12 -9.01
CA GLN A 152 -21.26 -18.23 -7.77
C GLN A 152 -21.28 -16.84 -7.10
N VAL A 153 -22.12 -16.67 -6.07
CA VAL A 153 -22.22 -15.43 -5.29
C VAL A 153 -20.83 -15.06 -4.73
N ARG A 154 -20.26 -13.94 -5.22
CA ARG A 154 -18.82 -13.67 -5.11
C ARG A 154 -18.32 -13.44 -3.68
N ILE A 155 -19.20 -13.09 -2.74
CA ILE A 155 -18.82 -12.87 -1.34
C ILE A 155 -18.55 -14.20 -0.59
N LEU A 156 -19.19 -15.30 -0.98
CA LEU A 156 -19.18 -16.56 -0.22
C LEU A 156 -17.76 -17.07 0.10
N PRO A 157 -16.79 -17.06 -0.83
CA PRO A 157 -15.43 -17.55 -0.55
C PRO A 157 -14.62 -16.68 0.41
N PHE A 158 -15.10 -15.48 0.78
CA PHE A 158 -14.46 -14.59 1.75
C PHE A 158 -15.11 -14.66 3.15
N LEU A 159 -16.31 -15.21 3.26
CA LEU A 159 -17.02 -15.38 4.55
C LEU A 159 -16.27 -16.37 5.45
N GLY A 160 -16.50 -16.25 6.75
CA GLY A 160 -15.86 -17.09 7.78
C GLY A 160 -14.75 -16.36 8.53
N LYS A 161 -13.96 -17.14 9.28
CA LYS A 161 -12.88 -16.65 10.14
C LYS A 161 -11.53 -16.90 9.47
N TRP A 162 -10.78 -15.83 9.28
CA TRP A 162 -9.43 -15.85 8.72
C TRP A 162 -8.43 -15.52 9.83
N GLU A 163 -7.37 -16.31 9.93
CA GLU A 163 -6.25 -16.07 10.84
C GLU A 163 -4.95 -16.00 10.04
N GLY A 164 -4.02 -15.15 10.46
CA GLY A 164 -2.79 -14.96 9.70
C GLY A 164 -1.84 -13.98 10.34
N HIS A 165 -0.93 -13.48 9.51
CA HIS A 165 0.11 -12.54 9.92
C HIS A 165 0.20 -11.38 8.93
N SER A 166 0.52 -10.20 9.45
CA SER A 166 0.62 -8.95 8.69
C SER A 166 1.94 -8.23 8.93
N VAL A 167 2.52 -7.71 7.85
CA VAL A 167 3.77 -6.95 7.86
C VAL A 167 3.53 -5.59 7.24
N THR A 168 3.71 -4.51 8.02
CA THR A 168 3.58 -3.13 7.56
C THR A 168 4.95 -2.53 7.27
N LYS A 169 5.18 -2.09 6.04
CA LYS A 169 6.40 -1.38 5.61
C LYS A 169 6.11 0.07 5.26
N ARG A 170 7.05 0.97 5.54
CA ARG A 170 7.01 2.37 5.13
C ARG A 170 7.11 2.48 3.60
N SER A 171 6.40 3.43 2.99
CA SER A 171 6.58 3.76 1.58
C SER A 171 8.00 4.26 1.27
N GLY A 172 8.50 3.94 0.07
CA GLY A 172 9.85 4.26 -0.41
C GLY A 172 10.72 3.02 -0.57
N VAL A 173 11.78 3.11 -1.37
CA VAL A 173 12.63 1.96 -1.77
C VAL A 173 13.31 1.29 -0.57
N TYR A 174 13.65 2.06 0.47
CA TYR A 174 14.19 1.52 1.72
C TYR A 174 13.21 0.56 2.43
N GLY A 175 11.90 0.77 2.32
CA GLY A 175 10.89 -0.22 2.72
C GLY A 175 10.96 -0.71 4.16
N SER A 176 11.35 0.14 5.12
CA SER A 176 11.55 -0.26 6.51
C SER A 176 10.28 -0.84 7.14
N THR A 177 10.42 -1.97 7.84
CA THR A 177 9.31 -2.57 8.60
C THR A 177 8.95 -1.64 9.76
N ILE A 178 7.69 -1.19 9.77
CA ILE A 178 7.11 -0.34 10.83
C ILE A 178 6.61 -1.23 11.97
N THR A 179 5.88 -2.30 11.64
CA THR A 179 5.29 -3.21 12.61
C THR A 179 4.88 -4.53 11.96
N GLU A 180 4.81 -5.58 12.77
CA GLU A 180 4.36 -6.91 12.45
C GLU A 180 3.30 -7.32 13.48
N ALA A 181 2.24 -7.99 13.03
CA ALA A 181 1.11 -8.31 13.88
C ALA A 181 0.36 -9.55 13.39
N ASP A 182 -0.05 -10.40 14.34
CA ASP A 182 -0.97 -11.50 14.07
C ASP A 182 -2.39 -10.95 13.89
N THR A 183 -3.11 -11.47 12.89
CA THR A 183 -4.41 -10.97 12.47
C THR A 183 -5.49 -12.03 12.58
N VAL A 184 -6.68 -11.58 12.99
CA VAL A 184 -7.90 -12.38 12.96
C VAL A 184 -9.00 -11.53 12.31
N ALA A 185 -9.43 -11.91 11.13
CA ALA A 185 -10.47 -11.23 10.37
C ALA A 185 -11.69 -12.15 10.21
N LEU A 186 -12.80 -11.77 10.84
CA LEU A 186 -14.09 -12.46 10.74
C LEU A 186 -15.00 -11.67 9.80
N LEU A 187 -15.59 -12.35 8.81
CA LEU A 187 -16.58 -11.77 7.90
C LEU A 187 -17.84 -12.65 7.89
N GLN A 188 -18.97 -12.07 8.28
CA GLN A 188 -20.25 -12.77 8.38
C GLN A 188 -21.33 -12.02 7.59
N MET A 189 -22.28 -12.79 7.04
CA MET A 189 -23.45 -12.27 6.32
C MET A 189 -24.71 -12.89 6.91
N ASP A 190 -25.76 -12.09 7.15
CA ASP A 190 -27.06 -12.59 7.59
C ASP A 190 -28.01 -12.92 6.42
N ASP A 191 -29.24 -13.34 6.76
CA ASP A 191 -30.30 -13.70 5.82
C ASP A 191 -30.90 -12.49 5.06
N LYS A 192 -30.46 -11.27 5.38
CA LYS A 192 -30.95 -10.00 4.84
C LYS A 192 -29.84 -9.22 4.11
N ASN A 193 -28.76 -9.90 3.73
CA ASN A 193 -27.59 -9.30 3.09
C ASN A 193 -26.89 -8.22 3.94
N LYS A 194 -27.08 -8.23 5.28
CA LYS A 194 -26.26 -7.42 6.18
C LYS A 194 -24.93 -8.14 6.38
N LEU A 195 -23.83 -7.41 6.18
CA LEU A 195 -22.48 -7.86 6.47
C LEU A 195 -21.99 -7.29 7.81
N VAL A 196 -21.23 -8.11 8.53
CA VAL A 196 -20.46 -7.73 9.71
C VAL A 196 -19.01 -8.17 9.50
N GLN A 197 -18.08 -7.24 9.68
CA GLN A 197 -16.65 -7.50 9.59
C GLN A 197 -15.95 -7.07 10.89
N ASP A 198 -15.23 -8.01 11.50
CA ASP A 198 -14.39 -7.77 12.67
C ASP A 198 -12.94 -8.10 12.34
N VAL A 199 -12.06 -7.09 12.36
CA VAL A 199 -10.62 -7.26 12.16
C VAL A 199 -9.89 -6.97 13.46
N THR A 200 -9.24 -7.97 14.03
CA THR A 200 -8.35 -7.85 15.18
C THR A 200 -6.90 -7.96 14.73
N SER A 201 -6.04 -7.09 15.26
CA SER A 201 -4.58 -7.14 15.03
C SER A 201 -3.85 -7.05 16.37
N MET A 202 -2.85 -7.90 16.55
CA MET A 202 -2.08 -8.04 17.79
C MET A 202 -0.60 -7.77 17.51
N GLY A 203 -0.13 -6.57 17.85
CA GLY A 203 1.23 -6.11 17.49
C GLY A 203 2.33 -6.77 18.31
N GLY A 204 3.25 -7.46 17.64
CA GLY A 204 4.23 -8.41 18.20
C GLY A 204 5.35 -7.85 19.10
N GLY A 205 5.16 -6.70 19.74
CA GLY A 205 6.17 -6.12 20.64
C GLY A 205 5.70 -5.00 21.58
N ARG A 206 4.40 -4.70 21.66
CA ARG A 206 3.88 -3.64 22.55
C ARG A 206 2.57 -3.99 23.29
N ASP A 207 2.10 -5.23 23.19
CA ASP A 207 0.80 -5.68 23.70
C ASP A 207 -0.38 -4.79 23.22
N VAL A 208 -0.23 -4.22 22.03
CA VAL A 208 -1.25 -3.37 21.40
C VAL A 208 -2.17 -4.29 20.60
N ARG A 209 -3.38 -4.48 21.14
CA ARG A 209 -4.50 -5.10 20.43
C ARG A 209 -5.40 -4.01 19.86
N THR A 210 -5.53 -3.96 18.54
CA THR A 210 -6.59 -3.19 17.88
C THR A 210 -7.71 -4.12 17.44
N ASN A 211 -8.94 -3.62 17.48
CA ASN A 211 -10.10 -4.28 16.92
C ASN A 211 -10.91 -3.22 16.14
N VAL A 212 -11.27 -3.56 14.92
CA VAL A 212 -12.06 -2.72 14.02
C VAL A 212 -13.31 -3.50 13.66
N HIS A 213 -14.46 -2.96 14.05
CA HIS A 213 -15.78 -3.51 13.78
C HIS A 213 -16.50 -2.63 12.76
N TRP A 214 -16.90 -3.22 11.63
CA TRP A 214 -17.71 -2.57 10.60
C TRP A 214 -18.97 -3.38 10.35
N THR A 215 -20.07 -2.68 10.07
CA THR A 215 -21.28 -3.31 9.51
C THR A 215 -21.65 -2.63 8.21
N GLY A 216 -22.33 -3.35 7.33
CA GLY A 216 -22.66 -2.88 5.99
C GLY A 216 -23.72 -3.72 5.32
N THR A 217 -23.99 -3.44 4.06
CA THR A 217 -24.93 -4.19 3.22
C THR A 217 -24.28 -4.59 1.91
N ILE A 218 -24.59 -5.79 1.41
CA ILE A 218 -24.21 -6.21 0.05
C ILE A 218 -25.39 -6.08 -0.92
N SER A 219 -25.12 -5.43 -2.05
CA SER A 219 -25.98 -5.45 -3.24
C SER A 219 -25.16 -5.99 -4.41
N ASP A 220 -25.58 -7.13 -4.96
CA ASP A 220 -24.90 -7.85 -6.04
C ASP A 220 -23.41 -8.17 -5.72
N ASN A 221 -22.49 -7.38 -6.29
CA ASN A 221 -21.04 -7.50 -6.08
C ASN A 221 -20.45 -6.32 -5.29
N LEU A 222 -21.26 -5.39 -4.80
CA LEU A 222 -20.82 -4.20 -4.06
C LEU A 222 -21.20 -4.36 -2.58
N VAL A 223 -20.20 -4.27 -1.70
CA VAL A 223 -20.38 -4.13 -0.26
C VAL A 223 -20.24 -2.65 0.10
N GLU A 224 -21.19 -2.11 0.83
CA GLU A 224 -21.13 -0.75 1.37
C GLU A 224 -21.15 -0.79 2.90
N PHE A 225 -20.10 -0.29 3.54
CA PHE A 225 -20.01 -0.21 5.01
C PHE A 225 -20.54 1.12 5.55
N GLU A 226 -21.08 1.06 6.77
CA GLU A 226 -21.49 2.19 7.63
C GLU A 226 -20.26 3.02 8.06
N GLY A 227 -19.63 3.69 7.11
CA GLY A 227 -18.36 4.39 7.28
C GLY A 227 -17.78 5.03 6.01
N ALA A 228 -18.53 5.03 4.89
CA ALA A 228 -18.06 5.49 3.57
C ALA A 228 -16.86 4.67 3.04
N TYR A 229 -16.84 3.37 3.33
CA TYR A 229 -15.91 2.40 2.75
C TYR A 229 -16.69 1.35 1.95
N GLN A 230 -16.16 0.93 0.80
CA GLN A 230 -16.81 0.03 -0.13
C GLN A 230 -15.87 -1.12 -0.53
N LEU A 231 -16.41 -2.29 -0.83
CA LEU A 231 -15.68 -3.38 -1.50
C LEU A 231 -16.39 -3.76 -2.81
N THR A 232 -15.66 -3.73 -3.92
CA THR A 232 -16.10 -4.33 -5.18
C THR A 232 -15.57 -5.75 -5.28
N LEU A 233 -16.46 -6.73 -5.33
CA LEU A 233 -16.15 -8.15 -5.47
C LEU A 233 -15.89 -8.47 -6.94
N LEU A 234 -14.67 -8.90 -7.24
CA LEU A 234 -14.20 -9.18 -8.59
C LEU A 234 -14.21 -10.70 -8.87
N PRO A 235 -14.22 -11.11 -10.15
CA PRO A 235 -14.09 -12.53 -10.48
C PRO A 235 -12.75 -13.10 -10.01
N GLY A 236 -12.70 -14.41 -9.73
CA GLY A 236 -11.45 -15.10 -9.40
C GLY A 236 -11.01 -15.04 -7.95
N GLY A 237 -11.97 -14.82 -7.03
CA GLY A 237 -11.65 -14.69 -5.61
C GLY A 237 -10.87 -13.41 -5.31
N MET A 238 -11.12 -12.34 -6.07
CA MET A 238 -10.53 -11.03 -5.83
C MET A 238 -11.57 -10.04 -5.27
N TYR A 239 -11.13 -9.08 -4.47
CA TYR A 239 -11.91 -7.85 -4.23
C TYR A 239 -10.99 -6.63 -4.14
N MET A 240 -11.56 -5.46 -4.39
CA MET A 240 -10.91 -4.18 -4.16
C MET A 240 -11.71 -3.35 -3.16
N GLY A 241 -11.06 -2.89 -2.11
CA GLY A 241 -11.63 -2.02 -1.08
C GLY A 241 -11.15 -0.58 -1.23
N TYR A 242 -12.06 0.39 -1.07
CA TYR A 242 -11.74 1.81 -1.21
C TYR A 242 -12.76 2.72 -0.48
N PRO A 243 -12.41 3.97 -0.13
CA PRO A 243 -13.36 4.94 0.38
C PRO A 243 -14.32 5.37 -0.74
N SER A 244 -15.61 5.48 -0.45
CA SER A 244 -16.61 5.93 -1.44
C SER A 244 -16.37 7.38 -1.90
N ASP A 245 -15.69 8.18 -1.08
CA ASP A 245 -15.25 9.54 -1.41
C ASP A 245 -13.90 9.87 -0.73
N ILE A 246 -12.83 9.89 -1.55
CA ILE A 246 -11.48 10.27 -1.11
C ILE A 246 -11.39 11.78 -0.85
N ALA A 247 -12.08 12.62 -1.64
CA ALA A 247 -12.06 14.07 -1.46
C ALA A 247 -12.67 14.47 -0.13
N LYS A 248 -13.75 13.80 0.29
CA LYS A 248 -14.31 13.94 1.65
C LYS A 248 -13.32 13.51 2.73
N SER A 249 -12.58 12.42 2.53
CA SER A 249 -11.57 11.95 3.50
C SER A 249 -10.47 13.00 3.71
N VAL A 250 -9.95 13.57 2.62
CA VAL A 250 -8.97 14.68 2.63
C VAL A 250 -9.56 15.95 3.26
N ALA A 251 -10.79 16.35 2.88
CA ALA A 251 -11.46 17.53 3.42
C ALA A 251 -11.76 17.43 4.92
N GLU A 252 -12.01 16.22 5.44
CA GLU A 252 -12.16 15.94 6.87
C GLU A 252 -10.82 15.68 7.58
N SER A 253 -9.69 15.84 6.88
CA SER A 253 -8.32 15.58 7.37
C SER A 253 -8.12 14.17 7.94
N LYS A 254 -8.71 13.17 7.28
CA LYS A 254 -8.65 11.76 7.68
C LYS A 254 -7.74 10.97 6.75
N SER A 255 -6.87 10.16 7.36
CA SER A 255 -6.21 9.05 6.67
C SER A 255 -7.23 8.08 6.09
N PHE A 256 -6.89 7.50 4.95
CA PHE A 256 -7.69 6.48 4.27
C PHE A 256 -6.78 5.37 3.74
N HIS A 257 -7.37 4.30 3.21
CA HIS A 257 -6.60 3.20 2.63
C HIS A 257 -7.32 2.61 1.41
N LEU A 258 -6.54 2.05 0.50
CA LEU A 258 -7.02 1.17 -0.56
C LEU A 258 -6.62 -0.26 -0.20
N GLU A 259 -7.47 -1.23 -0.51
CA GLU A 259 -7.22 -2.65 -0.26
C GLU A 259 -7.37 -3.43 -1.56
N PHE A 260 -6.48 -4.40 -1.77
CA PHE A 260 -6.66 -5.47 -2.75
C PHE A 260 -6.55 -6.81 -2.03
N CYS A 261 -7.49 -7.72 -2.27
CA CYS A 261 -7.45 -9.08 -1.76
C CYS A 261 -7.52 -10.07 -2.91
N TRP A 262 -6.80 -11.18 -2.77
CA TRP A 262 -6.87 -12.31 -3.68
C TRP A 262 -6.80 -13.64 -2.92
N LEU A 263 -7.78 -14.51 -3.17
CA LEU A 263 -7.78 -15.92 -2.78
C LEU A 263 -6.79 -16.67 -3.68
N GLU A 264 -5.63 -17.00 -3.14
CA GLU A 264 -4.57 -17.76 -3.82
C GLU A 264 -5.00 -19.21 -4.05
N ALA A 265 -5.70 -19.79 -3.06
CA ALA A 265 -6.25 -21.13 -3.08
C ALA A 265 -7.48 -21.22 -2.16
N PRO A 266 -8.31 -22.28 -2.24
CA PRO A 266 -9.38 -22.50 -1.28
C PRO A 266 -8.85 -22.46 0.16
N GLY A 267 -9.37 -21.53 0.96
CA GLY A 267 -8.94 -21.34 2.35
C GLY A 267 -7.59 -20.64 2.57
N LYS A 268 -6.94 -20.09 1.53
CA LYS A 268 -5.73 -19.27 1.65
C LYS A 268 -5.87 -17.97 0.85
N ARG A 269 -5.59 -16.83 1.49
CA ARG A 269 -5.68 -15.51 0.85
C ARG A 269 -4.51 -14.60 1.18
N GLN A 270 -4.27 -13.66 0.27
CA GLN A 270 -3.36 -12.55 0.47
C GLN A 270 -4.16 -11.24 0.40
N ARG A 271 -3.79 -10.26 1.22
CA ARG A 271 -4.32 -8.89 1.16
C ARG A 271 -3.17 -7.90 1.11
N LEU A 272 -3.34 -6.83 0.36
CA LEU A 272 -2.42 -5.70 0.31
C LEU A 272 -3.20 -4.42 0.57
N VAL A 273 -2.91 -3.78 1.69
CA VAL A 273 -3.50 -2.50 2.09
C VAL A 273 -2.48 -1.39 1.86
N ARG A 274 -2.85 -0.37 1.09
CA ARG A 274 -2.06 0.83 0.82
C ARG A 274 -2.65 1.98 1.64
N THR A 275 -1.89 2.48 2.61
CA THR A 275 -2.36 3.52 3.55
C THR A 275 -1.91 4.90 3.12
N TYR A 276 -2.82 5.86 3.17
CA TYR A 276 -2.64 7.25 2.82
C TYR A 276 -2.84 8.14 4.05
N ASP A 277 -2.07 9.23 4.15
CA ASP A 277 -2.33 10.27 5.13
C ASP A 277 -3.50 11.18 4.73
N ALA A 278 -3.76 12.20 5.56
CA ALA A 278 -4.82 13.18 5.35
C ALA A 278 -4.64 14.06 4.10
N GLU A 279 -3.44 14.07 3.51
CA GLU A 279 -3.08 14.86 2.33
C GLU A 279 -3.13 14.02 1.04
N GLY A 280 -3.38 12.71 1.16
CA GLY A 280 -3.42 11.77 0.04
C GLY A 280 -2.04 11.26 -0.38
N LEU A 281 -1.01 11.42 0.45
CA LEU A 281 0.30 10.81 0.22
C LEU A 281 0.32 9.39 0.81
N ALA A 282 0.84 8.43 0.05
CA ALA A 282 0.92 7.03 0.49
C ALA A 282 2.06 6.82 1.49
N VAL A 283 1.73 6.57 2.76
CA VAL A 283 2.72 6.50 3.86
C VAL A 283 3.24 5.09 4.16
N SER A 284 2.43 4.06 3.91
CA SER A 284 2.82 2.67 4.17
C SER A 284 2.08 1.65 3.29
N SER A 285 2.52 0.39 3.35
CA SER A 285 1.77 -0.75 2.82
C SER A 285 1.84 -1.91 3.80
N THR A 286 0.69 -2.54 4.03
CA THR A 286 0.56 -3.72 4.88
C THR A 286 0.20 -4.91 4.01
N TYR A 287 1.07 -5.91 3.99
CA TYR A 287 0.81 -7.20 3.38
C TYR A 287 0.28 -8.16 4.43
N PHE A 288 -0.76 -8.92 4.11
CA PHE A 288 -1.36 -9.95 4.94
C PHE A 288 -1.28 -11.30 4.23
N SER A 289 -0.93 -12.35 4.96
CA SER A 289 -1.05 -13.74 4.53
C SER A 289 -1.96 -14.46 5.53
N GLU A 290 -3.14 -14.87 5.09
CA GLU A 290 -4.22 -15.38 5.95
C GLU A 290 -4.76 -16.73 5.45
N VAL A 291 -5.15 -17.60 6.38
CA VAL A 291 -5.81 -18.88 6.14
C VAL A 291 -7.15 -18.94 6.86
N THR A 292 -8.12 -19.67 6.30
CA THR A 292 -9.41 -19.94 6.97
C THR A 292 -9.33 -21.25 7.76
N ILE A 293 -10.19 -21.40 8.76
CA ILE A 293 -10.31 -22.59 9.64
C ILE A 293 -11.61 -23.33 9.34
#